data_AF-A0AAE4ADM4-F1
#
_entry.id   AF-A0AAE4ADM4-F1
#
_cell.length_a   1.000
_cell.length_b   1.000
_cell.length_c   1.000
_cell.angle_alpha   90.00
_cell.angle_beta   90.00
_cell.angle_gamma   90.00
#
_symmetry.space_group_name_H-M   'P 1'
#
loop_
_entity.id
_entity.type
_entity.pdbx_description
1 polymer ?
#
loop_
_entity_poly.entity_id
_entity_poly.type
_entity_poly.pdbx_seq_one_letter_code
_entity_poly.pdbx_strand_id
1 'polypeptide(L)'
;MSAPAAPLEAQDPERARALKAKIRDRVTDVRRHLIALRAAMAEFGEDFDLDMFQRAYASEDPAELNRVNAVERGVDKLYNTIAELTAFGLELAEVRPRAADLNARRDLANLRRIGVIGPERARRLERLRELRRLLVHEYATATAEQVHEAALIVADEFAPFYDAYRAWIGRGFSSE
;
A
#
# COMPACT_ATOMS: atom_id res chain seq x y z
N MET A 1 -16.43 20.54 6.49
CA MET A 1 -15.52 21.41 5.73
C MET A 1 -15.20 20.73 4.40
N SER A 2 -15.39 21.41 3.27
CA SER A 2 -14.96 20.88 1.96
C SER A 2 -13.44 20.75 1.92
N ALA A 3 -12.93 19.70 1.28
CA ALA A 3 -11.50 19.58 1.04
C ALA A 3 -11.01 20.75 0.16
N PRO A 4 -9.81 21.30 0.40
CA PRO A 4 -9.22 22.33 -0.44
C PRO A 4 -9.09 21.88 -1.90
N ALA A 5 -9.04 22.85 -2.81
CA ALA A 5 -8.90 22.57 -4.22
C ALA A 5 -7.55 21.90 -4.52
N ALA A 6 -7.55 20.90 -5.40
CA ALA A 6 -6.29 20.28 -5.85
C ALA A 6 -5.64 21.17 -6.92
N PRO A 7 -4.30 21.22 -7.04
CA PRO A 7 -3.63 21.94 -8.13
C PRO A 7 -4.19 21.61 -9.52
N LEU A 8 -4.42 20.32 -9.80
CA LEU A 8 -5.01 19.87 -11.06
C LEU A 8 -6.42 20.41 -11.32
N GLU A 9 -7.20 20.78 -10.30
CA GLU A 9 -8.57 21.32 -10.51
C GLU A 9 -8.59 22.64 -11.27
N ALA A 10 -7.52 23.43 -11.19
CA ALA A 10 -7.41 24.68 -11.93
C ALA A 10 -7.22 24.43 -13.44
N GLN A 11 -6.61 23.31 -13.83
CA GLN A 11 -6.24 23.01 -15.21
C GLN A 11 -7.19 22.00 -15.86
N ASP A 12 -7.61 20.98 -15.12
CA ASP A 12 -8.46 19.88 -15.59
C ASP A 12 -9.43 19.43 -14.46
N PRO A 13 -10.54 20.16 -14.25
CA PRO A 13 -11.48 19.89 -13.16
C PRO A 13 -12.21 18.56 -13.31
N GLU A 14 -12.43 18.09 -14.54
CA GLU A 14 -13.07 16.78 -14.79
C GLU A 14 -12.15 15.64 -14.37
N ARG A 15 -10.87 15.70 -14.77
CA ARG A 15 -9.88 14.71 -14.36
C ARG A 15 -9.69 14.70 -12.85
N ALA A 16 -9.58 15.87 -12.24
CA ALA A 16 -9.42 15.97 -10.80
C ALA A 16 -10.62 15.38 -10.05
N ARG A 17 -11.85 15.62 -10.52
CA ARG A 17 -13.06 14.98 -9.99
C ARG A 17 -13.01 13.46 -10.12
N ALA A 18 -12.58 12.94 -11.27
CA ALA A 18 -12.44 11.50 -11.49
C ALA A 18 -11.40 10.85 -10.58
N LEU A 19 -10.25 11.49 -10.36
CA LEU A 19 -9.21 11.02 -9.43
C LEU A 19 -9.70 11.05 -7.97
N LYS A 20 -10.38 12.13 -7.55
CA LYS A 20 -10.99 12.24 -6.23
C LYS A 20 -12.04 11.14 -5.98
N ALA A 21 -12.80 10.75 -7.01
CA ALA A 21 -13.73 9.62 -6.93
C ALA A 21 -12.97 8.29 -6.72
N LYS A 22 -11.94 8.01 -7.53
CA LYS A 22 -11.10 6.81 -7.37
C LYS A 22 -10.46 6.71 -5.99
N ILE A 23 -9.94 7.82 -5.46
CA ILE A 23 -9.38 7.86 -4.10
C ILE A 23 -10.45 7.50 -3.07
N ARG A 24 -11.66 8.06 -3.18
CA ARG A 24 -12.77 7.77 -2.26
C ARG A 24 -13.18 6.30 -2.29
N ASP A 25 -13.24 5.70 -3.48
CA ASP A 25 -13.57 4.30 -3.66
C ASP A 25 -12.50 3.42 -2.97
N ARG A 26 -11.22 3.68 -3.25
CA ARG A 26 -10.11 2.94 -2.60
C ARG A 26 -10.12 3.06 -1.09
N VAL A 27 -10.38 4.26 -0.58
CA VAL A 27 -10.48 4.52 0.87
C VAL A 27 -11.61 3.72 1.52
N THR A 28 -12.74 3.57 0.84
CA THR A 28 -13.92 2.89 1.41
C THR A 28 -13.65 1.40 1.64
N ASP A 29 -12.89 0.78 0.73
CA ASP A 29 -12.58 -0.65 0.81
C ASP A 29 -11.41 -0.97 1.75
N VAL A 30 -10.55 0.01 2.02
CA VAL A 30 -9.22 -0.25 2.58
C VAL A 30 -9.23 -0.78 4.01
N ARG A 31 -10.16 -0.27 4.82
CA ARG A 31 -10.31 -0.73 6.21
C ARG A 31 -10.68 -2.20 6.27
N ARG A 32 -11.54 -2.66 5.34
CA ARG A 32 -11.96 -4.06 5.26
C ARG A 32 -10.78 -4.95 4.89
N HIS A 33 -9.95 -4.53 3.93
CA HIS A 33 -8.75 -5.29 3.55
C HIS A 33 -7.71 -5.37 4.67
N LEU A 34 -7.48 -4.29 5.42
CA LEU A 34 -6.54 -4.30 6.55
C LEU A 34 -7.04 -5.21 7.69
N ILE A 35 -8.33 -5.18 8.00
CA ILE A 35 -8.94 -6.09 8.98
C ILE A 35 -8.80 -7.55 8.52
N ALA A 36 -9.08 -7.82 7.24
CA ALA A 36 -8.97 -9.16 6.69
C ALA A 36 -7.53 -9.69 6.73
N LEU A 37 -6.53 -8.87 6.39
CA LEU A 37 -5.11 -9.26 6.50
C LEU A 37 -4.75 -9.57 7.96
N ARG A 38 -5.12 -8.71 8.91
CA ARG A 38 -4.82 -8.93 10.34
C ARG A 38 -5.49 -10.20 10.88
N ALA A 39 -6.72 -10.49 10.44
CA ALA A 39 -7.40 -11.72 10.81
C ALA A 39 -6.66 -12.95 10.25
N ALA A 40 -6.25 -12.92 8.98
CA ALA A 40 -5.46 -14.01 8.37
C ALA A 40 -4.10 -14.20 9.07
N MET A 41 -3.41 -13.10 9.43
CA MET A 41 -2.17 -13.17 10.20
C MET A 41 -2.37 -13.81 11.57
N ALA A 42 -3.46 -13.47 12.27
CA ALA A 42 -3.76 -14.01 13.60
C ALA A 42 -4.01 -15.52 13.63
N GLU A 43 -4.30 -16.15 12.48
CA GLU A 43 -4.40 -17.61 12.41
C GLU A 43 -3.05 -18.30 12.67
N PHE A 44 -1.92 -17.62 12.44
CA PHE A 44 -0.58 -18.17 12.67
C PHE A 44 -0.03 -17.79 14.04
N GLY A 45 -0.89 -17.63 15.05
CA GLY A 45 -0.48 -17.38 16.43
C GLY A 45 -0.42 -15.90 16.82
N GLU A 46 -0.08 -15.67 18.09
CA GLU A 46 0.13 -14.30 18.61
C GLU A 46 1.24 -13.61 17.83
N ASP A 47 1.04 -12.33 17.53
CA ASP A 47 1.98 -11.48 16.79
C ASP A 47 2.44 -12.03 15.43
N PHE A 48 1.65 -12.94 14.83
CA PHE A 48 1.95 -13.59 13.55
C PHE A 48 3.28 -14.36 13.61
N ASP A 49 3.26 -15.55 14.23
CA ASP A 49 4.45 -16.36 14.48
C ASP A 49 5.09 -16.90 13.19
N LEU A 50 6.39 -16.65 13.02
CA LEU A 50 7.13 -17.02 11.81
C LEU A 50 7.28 -18.54 11.65
N ASP A 51 7.52 -19.28 12.74
CA ASP A 51 7.73 -20.72 12.68
C ASP A 51 6.43 -21.46 12.34
N MET A 52 5.28 -20.97 12.82
CA MET A 52 3.95 -21.43 12.42
C MET A 52 3.69 -21.13 10.94
N PHE A 53 3.99 -19.90 10.50
CA PHE A 53 3.80 -19.50 9.11
C PHE A 53 4.67 -20.31 8.15
N GLN A 54 5.96 -20.51 8.45
CA GLN A 54 6.90 -21.33 7.67
C GLN A 54 6.42 -22.77 7.52
N ARG A 55 5.93 -23.39 8.61
CA ARG A 55 5.40 -24.77 8.56
C ARG A 55 4.19 -24.88 7.64
N ALA A 56 3.28 -23.91 7.70
CA ALA A 56 2.13 -23.87 6.81
C ALA A 56 2.53 -23.60 5.35
N TYR A 57 3.49 -22.70 5.12
CA TYR A 57 4.02 -22.36 3.80
C TYR A 57 4.68 -23.57 3.10
N ALA A 58 5.37 -24.43 3.85
CA ALA A 58 5.98 -25.65 3.35
C ALA A 58 5.01 -26.83 3.24
N SER A 59 3.75 -26.68 3.67
CA SER A 59 2.78 -27.76 3.72
C SER A 59 2.18 -28.03 2.34
N GLU A 60 1.93 -29.31 2.03
CA GLU A 60 1.12 -29.72 0.87
C GLU A 60 -0.39 -29.79 1.20
N ASP A 61 -0.77 -29.59 2.47
CA ASP A 61 -2.17 -29.57 2.88
C ASP A 61 -2.91 -28.38 2.26
N PRO A 62 -3.98 -28.61 1.47
CA PRO A 62 -4.80 -27.54 0.90
C PRO A 62 -5.33 -26.54 1.94
N ALA A 63 -5.60 -26.97 3.17
CA ALA A 63 -6.04 -26.07 4.23
C ALA A 63 -4.95 -25.07 4.62
N GLU A 64 -3.72 -25.54 4.83
CA GLU A 64 -2.58 -24.68 5.16
C GLU A 64 -2.21 -23.74 4.00
N LEU A 65 -2.23 -24.25 2.77
CA LEU A 65 -2.02 -23.44 1.57
C LEU A 65 -3.05 -22.32 1.44
N ASN A 66 -4.32 -22.60 1.76
CA ASN A 66 -5.36 -21.57 1.72
C ASN A 66 -5.15 -20.47 2.76
N ARG A 67 -4.66 -20.81 3.96
CA ARG A 67 -4.35 -19.83 5.02
C ARG A 67 -3.20 -18.92 4.60
N VAL A 68 -2.13 -19.49 4.04
CA VAL A 68 -0.99 -18.73 3.50
C VAL A 68 -1.44 -17.81 2.37
N ASN A 69 -2.21 -18.34 1.41
CA ASN A 69 -2.76 -17.57 0.29
C ASN A 69 -3.60 -16.37 0.76
N ALA A 70 -4.30 -16.47 1.89
CA ALA A 70 -5.08 -15.37 2.44
C ALA A 70 -4.17 -14.19 2.85
N VAL A 71 -3.01 -14.49 3.46
CA VAL A 71 -2.00 -13.47 3.81
C VAL A 71 -1.41 -12.84 2.56
N GLU A 72 -0.94 -13.65 1.60
CA GLU A 72 -0.32 -13.15 0.36
C GLU A 72 -1.26 -12.22 -0.42
N ARG A 73 -2.53 -12.62 -0.57
CA ARG A 73 -3.55 -11.79 -1.24
C ARG A 73 -3.81 -10.50 -0.47
N GLY A 74 -3.81 -10.55 0.86
CA GLY A 74 -3.94 -9.37 1.70
C GLY A 74 -2.79 -8.37 1.49
N VAL A 75 -1.56 -8.87 1.45
CA VAL A 75 -0.36 -8.09 1.16
C VAL A 75 -0.45 -7.43 -0.21
N ASP A 76 -0.72 -8.21 -1.26
CA ASP A 76 -0.81 -7.69 -2.63
C ASP A 76 -1.89 -6.62 -2.75
N LYS A 77 -3.08 -6.88 -2.18
CA LYS A 77 -4.21 -5.93 -2.22
C LYS A 77 -3.87 -4.61 -1.56
N LEU A 78 -3.27 -4.63 -0.37
CA LEU A 78 -2.95 -3.41 0.37
C LEU A 78 -1.77 -2.66 -0.26
N TYR A 79 -0.75 -3.36 -0.73
CA TYR A 79 0.34 -2.72 -1.48
C TYR A 79 -0.18 -2.02 -2.74
N ASN A 80 -1.00 -2.70 -3.54
CA ASN A 80 -1.57 -2.11 -4.75
C ASN A 80 -2.41 -0.87 -4.42
N THR A 81 -3.13 -0.90 -3.30
CA THR A 81 -3.87 0.27 -2.80
C THR A 81 -2.94 1.44 -2.46
N ILE A 82 -1.82 1.18 -1.76
CA ILE A 82 -0.80 2.23 -1.48
C ILE A 82 -0.26 2.81 -2.78
N ALA A 83 0.11 1.95 -3.74
CA ALA A 83 0.66 2.39 -5.02
C ALA A 83 -0.33 3.25 -5.81
N GLU A 84 -1.60 2.85 -5.88
CA GLU A 84 -2.65 3.60 -6.56
C GLU A 84 -2.97 4.93 -5.86
N LEU A 85 -3.07 4.96 -4.53
CA LEU A 85 -3.29 6.20 -3.79
C LEU A 85 -2.13 7.18 -4.00
N THR A 86 -0.90 6.70 -3.90
CA THR A 86 0.32 7.47 -4.17
C THR A 86 0.27 8.07 -5.58
N ALA A 87 -0.05 7.25 -6.56
CA ALA A 87 -0.20 7.63 -7.96
C ALA A 87 -1.25 8.73 -8.17
N PHE A 88 -2.46 8.56 -7.64
CA PHE A 88 -3.56 9.52 -7.81
C PHE A 88 -3.29 10.83 -7.07
N GLY A 89 -2.76 10.76 -5.85
CA GLY A 89 -2.42 11.95 -5.08
C GLY A 89 -1.35 12.79 -5.75
N LEU A 90 -0.29 12.17 -6.26
CA LEU A 90 0.78 12.87 -6.98
C LEU A 90 0.31 13.48 -8.31
N GLU A 91 -0.63 12.83 -9.00
CA GLU A 91 -1.24 13.40 -10.21
C GLU A 91 -2.13 14.60 -9.86
N LEU A 92 -2.94 14.51 -8.80
CA LEU A 92 -3.73 15.65 -8.31
C LEU A 92 -2.87 16.84 -7.87
N ALA A 93 -1.70 16.57 -7.30
CA ALA A 93 -0.72 17.56 -6.91
C ALA A 93 0.17 18.04 -8.07
N GLU A 94 -0.05 17.53 -9.29
CA GLU A 94 0.74 17.82 -10.49
C GLU A 94 2.25 17.51 -10.38
N VAL A 95 2.63 16.69 -9.41
CA VAL A 95 3.99 16.19 -9.24
C VAL A 95 4.28 15.06 -10.23
N ARG A 96 3.24 14.31 -10.60
CA ARG A 96 3.31 13.23 -11.59
C ARG A 96 2.51 13.60 -12.84
N PRO A 97 3.09 13.48 -14.05
CA PRO A 97 2.35 13.72 -15.27
C PRO A 97 1.36 12.58 -15.53
N ARG A 98 0.21 12.92 -16.12
CA ARG A 98 -0.88 11.97 -16.45
C ARG A 98 -0.44 10.75 -17.25
N ALA A 99 0.50 10.91 -18.18
CA ALA A 99 0.97 9.85 -19.07
C ALA A 99 2.08 8.98 -18.48
N ALA A 100 2.52 9.24 -17.24
CA ALA A 100 3.52 8.39 -16.61
C ALA A 100 2.95 7.02 -16.29
N ASP A 101 3.70 5.96 -16.61
CA ASP A 101 3.42 4.62 -16.12
C ASP A 101 3.44 4.57 -14.58
N LEU A 102 2.72 3.59 -14.01
CA LEU A 102 2.77 3.33 -12.57
C LEU A 102 4.18 2.92 -12.18
N ASN A 103 4.82 3.73 -11.33
CA ASN A 103 6.17 3.47 -10.87
C ASN A 103 6.26 3.75 -9.37
N ALA A 104 5.87 2.75 -8.57
CA ALA A 104 5.82 2.87 -7.12
C ALA A 104 7.15 3.34 -6.51
N ARG A 105 8.32 2.98 -7.10
CA ARG A 105 9.62 3.48 -6.63
C ARG A 105 9.72 4.99 -6.79
N ARG A 106 9.44 5.50 -7.99
CA ARG A 106 9.48 6.93 -8.28
C ARG A 106 8.44 7.70 -7.48
N ASP A 107 7.25 7.12 -7.34
CA ASP A 107 6.13 7.76 -6.67
C ASP A 107 6.35 7.85 -5.15
N LEU A 108 6.89 6.79 -4.50
CA LEU A 108 7.30 6.84 -3.10
C LEU A 108 8.43 7.86 -2.87
N ALA A 109 9.43 7.90 -3.75
CA ALA A 109 10.50 8.89 -3.69
C ALA A 109 9.97 10.32 -3.81
N ASN A 110 8.96 10.53 -4.67
CA ASN A 110 8.28 11.82 -4.78
C ASN A 110 7.55 12.18 -3.49
N LEU A 111 6.73 11.29 -2.91
CA LEU A 111 6.04 11.56 -1.64
C LEU A 111 7.00 11.95 -0.52
N ARG A 112 8.15 11.26 -0.42
CA ARG A 112 9.21 11.62 0.53
C ARG A 112 9.76 13.01 0.22
N ARG A 113 10.10 13.29 -1.04
CA ARG A 113 10.69 14.57 -1.47
C ARG A 113 9.79 15.77 -1.15
N ILE A 114 8.47 15.59 -1.27
CA ILE A 114 7.48 16.65 -0.95
C ILE A 114 7.00 16.62 0.51
N GLY A 115 7.63 15.82 1.38
CA GLY A 115 7.35 15.82 2.81
C GLY A 115 6.04 15.15 3.23
N VAL A 116 5.40 14.35 2.36
CA VAL A 116 4.16 13.62 2.72
C VAL A 116 4.48 12.45 3.64
N ILE A 117 5.61 11.78 3.41
CA ILE A 117 6.08 10.69 4.28
C ILE A 117 7.51 10.96 4.74
N GLY A 118 7.81 10.56 5.97
CA GLY A 118 9.15 10.62 6.53
C GLY A 118 10.12 9.60 5.91
N PRO A 119 11.43 9.74 6.16
CA PRO A 119 12.46 8.86 5.61
C PRO A 119 12.29 7.40 6.05
N GLU A 120 11.86 7.15 7.29
CA GLU A 120 11.67 5.79 7.80
C GLU A 120 10.56 5.05 7.07
N ARG A 121 9.40 5.68 6.93
CA ARG A 121 8.26 5.13 6.18
C ARG A 121 8.61 4.89 4.72
N ALA A 122 9.31 5.83 4.09
CA ALA A 122 9.77 5.65 2.72
C ALA A 122 10.64 4.39 2.58
N ARG A 123 11.59 4.17 3.51
CA ARG A 123 12.42 2.94 3.52
C ARG A 123 11.59 1.68 3.68
N ARG A 124 10.64 1.64 4.63
CA ARG A 124 9.78 0.47 4.85
C ARG A 124 8.89 0.17 3.65
N LEU A 125 8.30 1.18 3.01
CA LEU A 125 7.49 1.00 1.81
C LEU A 125 8.34 0.62 0.58
N GLU A 126 9.58 1.10 0.47
CA GLU A 126 10.54 0.64 -0.53
C GLU A 126 10.90 -0.84 -0.33
N ARG A 127 11.12 -1.27 0.93
CA ARG A 127 11.34 -2.67 1.27
C ARG A 127 10.14 -3.55 0.91
N LEU A 128 8.92 -3.11 1.25
CA LEU A 128 7.69 -3.81 0.86
C LEU A 128 7.58 -3.99 -0.67
N ARG A 129 7.93 -2.95 -1.43
CA ARG A 129 7.96 -3.02 -2.90
C ARG A 129 8.96 -4.08 -3.39
N GLU A 130 10.15 -4.13 -2.80
CA GLU A 130 11.17 -5.12 -3.17
C GLU A 130 10.71 -6.54 -2.90
N LEU A 131 10.15 -6.78 -1.71
CA LEU A 131 9.57 -8.07 -1.33
C LEU A 131 8.45 -8.48 -2.29
N ARG A 132 7.51 -7.58 -2.59
CA ARG A 132 6.44 -7.88 -3.57
C ARG A 132 6.98 -8.21 -4.96
N ARG A 133 8.03 -7.53 -5.40
CA ARG A 133 8.64 -7.81 -6.71
C ARG A 133 9.11 -9.27 -6.78
N LEU A 134 9.70 -9.78 -5.69
CA LEU A 134 10.11 -11.18 -5.58
C LEU A 134 8.88 -12.11 -5.58
N LEU A 135 7.85 -11.78 -4.79
CA LEU A 135 6.61 -12.56 -4.72
C LEU A 135 5.90 -12.74 -6.06
N VAL A 136 5.84 -11.69 -6.89
CA VAL A 136 5.05 -11.70 -8.14
C VAL A 136 5.84 -12.21 -9.34
N HIS A 137 7.16 -11.97 -9.39
CA HIS A 137 7.97 -12.31 -10.56
C HIS A 137 8.83 -13.56 -10.37
N GLU A 138 9.06 -13.98 -9.13
CA GLU A 138 9.91 -15.11 -8.79
C GLU A 138 9.16 -16.04 -7.83
N TYR A 139 7.91 -16.42 -8.15
CA TYR A 139 7.10 -17.32 -7.31
C TYR A 139 7.82 -18.61 -6.88
N ALA A 140 8.82 -19.07 -7.66
CA ALA A 140 9.64 -20.23 -7.31
C ALA A 140 10.71 -19.96 -6.22
N THR A 141 11.01 -18.70 -5.87
CA THR A 141 12.06 -18.32 -4.92
C THR A 141 11.56 -17.51 -3.73
N ALA A 142 10.31 -17.07 -3.74
CA ALA A 142 9.74 -16.33 -2.62
C ALA A 142 9.67 -17.23 -1.38
N THR A 143 10.32 -16.78 -0.31
CA THR A 143 10.44 -17.51 0.96
C THR A 143 9.33 -17.11 1.92
N ALA A 144 9.00 -18.00 2.86
CA ALA A 144 7.99 -17.72 3.88
C ALA A 144 8.35 -16.47 4.70
N GLU A 145 9.63 -16.27 4.99
CA GLU A 145 10.19 -15.10 5.68
C GLU A 145 9.90 -13.80 4.94
N GLN A 146 9.98 -13.80 3.61
CA GLN A 146 9.72 -12.63 2.79
C GLN A 146 8.22 -12.27 2.75
N VAL A 147 7.34 -13.27 2.66
CA VAL A 147 5.89 -13.05 2.77
C VAL A 147 5.54 -12.52 4.15
N HIS A 148 6.12 -13.13 5.18
CA HIS A 148 5.93 -12.77 6.57
C HIS A 148 6.35 -11.32 6.84
N GLU A 149 7.57 -10.96 6.44
CA GLU A 149 8.10 -9.59 6.54
C GLU A 149 7.20 -8.60 5.78
N ALA A 150 6.75 -8.94 4.57
CA ALA A 150 5.89 -8.07 3.78
C ALA A 150 4.53 -7.82 4.47
N ALA A 151 3.95 -8.86 5.07
CA ALA A 151 2.70 -8.78 5.82
C ALA A 151 2.83 -7.89 7.07
N LEU A 152 3.92 -8.03 7.83
CA LEU A 152 4.21 -7.16 8.96
C LEU A 152 4.38 -5.69 8.51
N ILE A 153 5.22 -5.44 7.50
CA ILE A 153 5.46 -4.08 7.01
C ILE A 153 4.15 -3.43 6.57
N VAL A 154 3.31 -4.11 5.78
CA VAL A 154 2.08 -3.50 5.29
C VAL A 154 1.06 -3.33 6.42
N ALA A 155 0.94 -4.28 7.36
CA ALA A 155 0.02 -4.17 8.49
C ALA A 155 0.35 -3.01 9.44
N ASP A 156 1.64 -2.70 9.58
CA ASP A 156 2.17 -1.59 10.38
C ASP A 156 2.10 -0.25 9.65
N GLU A 157 2.51 -0.20 8.39
CA GLU A 157 2.65 1.06 7.66
C GLU A 157 1.35 1.55 7.03
N PHE A 158 0.34 0.69 6.84
CA PHE A 158 -0.86 1.08 6.13
C PHE A 158 -1.57 2.28 6.77
N ALA A 159 -1.85 2.20 8.08
CA ALA A 159 -2.55 3.27 8.78
C ALA A 159 -1.72 4.57 8.85
N PRO A 160 -0.44 4.54 9.27
CA PRO A 160 0.41 5.74 9.25
C PRO A 160 0.60 6.36 7.86
N PHE A 161 0.74 5.56 6.81
CA PHE A 161 0.76 6.05 5.43
C PHE A 161 -0.55 6.76 5.09
N TYR A 162 -1.67 6.12 5.41
CA TYR A 162 -2.99 6.64 5.08
C TYR A 162 -3.31 7.95 5.81
N ASP A 163 -2.95 8.06 7.08
CA ASP A 163 -3.12 9.29 7.86
C ASP A 163 -2.29 10.44 7.29
N ALA A 164 -1.03 10.17 6.94
CA ALA A 164 -0.16 11.15 6.29
C ALA A 164 -0.71 11.60 4.92
N TYR A 165 -1.21 10.64 4.12
CA TYR A 165 -1.84 10.92 2.84
C TYR A 165 -3.11 11.77 2.98
N ARG A 166 -3.97 11.47 3.96
CA ARG A 166 -5.16 12.28 4.26
C ARG A 166 -4.81 13.68 4.73
N ALA A 167 -3.82 13.81 5.60
CA ALA A 167 -3.38 15.10 6.12
C ALA A 167 -2.88 15.99 4.98
N TRP A 168 -2.07 15.43 4.07
CA TRP A 168 -1.60 16.11 2.87
C TRP A 168 -2.74 16.62 1.98
N ILE A 169 -3.74 15.78 1.68
CA ILE A 169 -4.93 16.21 0.93
C ILE A 169 -5.71 17.28 1.71
N GLY A 170 -5.86 17.12 3.02
CA GLY A 170 -6.55 18.07 3.89
C GLY A 170 -5.91 19.46 3.91
N ARG A 171 -4.60 19.55 3.66
CA ARG A 171 -3.84 20.80 3.51
C ARG A 171 -3.77 21.33 2.07
N GLY A 172 -4.53 20.76 1.13
CA GLY A 172 -4.56 21.22 -0.25
C GLY A 172 -3.29 20.86 -1.01
N PHE A 173 -2.71 19.71 -0.71
CA PHE A 173 -1.49 19.20 -1.33
C PHE A 173 -0.21 19.99 -1.00
N SER A 174 -0.26 20.86 0.02
CA SER A 174 0.91 21.59 0.52
C SER A 174 1.86 20.68 1.32
N SER A 175 3.17 20.82 1.11
CA SER A 175 4.19 20.24 2.01
C SER A 175 4.16 20.93 3.37
N GLU A 176 4.56 20.22 4.42
CA GLU A 176 4.86 20.85 5.74
C GLU A 176 6.09 21.75 5.68
#